data_AF-A0A9K3LU18-F1
#
_entry.id   AF-A0A9K3LU18-F1
#
_cell.length_a   1.000
_cell.length_b   1.000
_cell.length_c   1.000
_cell.angle_alpha   90.00
_cell.angle_beta   90.00
_cell.angle_gamma   90.00
#
_symmetry.space_group_name_H-M   'P 1'
#
loop_
_entity.id
_entity.type
_entity.pdbx_description
1 polymer ?
#
loop_
_entity_poly.entity_id
_entity_poly.type
_entity_poly.pdbx_seq_one_letter_code
_entity_poly.pdbx_strand_id
1 'polypeptide(L)'
;MREGTTPTVALVMDSNRFPHPYLITAANVSAHRVSSSPIVVQLRGEMGNHLSTIAHGIGLQLAAWQDYNLSTHLLLRHQTLVDNDGTVMENPKWLPTSRVLRQCFPAMREWDFSAGSRWGEFDQLWKRQRDLQDESLAGMDSEQVRLLKQIQSVNGRIMAGRKGLDDMKEPVTEQDISEGLAAFAALRRSGREDKGFSQTSSFLNSPFLYSDSMDNMILVKRFLKIFRDLFRIDPSCCASDRPDPDEAVFHYRNFAKEFELLSRRKDGVKRSTLPSFEEATPHQTVQVLFSHLKPGHKVAITSRFADDPVVFEYVHALEKQNFQVRVIDGGNNSERQDFEDFCFLLHARKIVGNFRSTFVFWAALLGKAERILLYTIKSPGLKVRFGPFIKTFFTGNFKWHFDDDGAEFQKHLQMILLPMEVIQD
;
A
#
# COMPACT_ATOMS: atom_id res chain seq x y z
N MET A 1 7.79 1.88 49.18
CA MET A 1 7.64 0.97 48.04
C MET A 1 6.32 1.26 47.35
N ARG A 2 6.37 1.98 46.24
CA ARG A 2 5.31 2.03 45.22
C ARG A 2 6.06 2.01 43.90
N GLU A 3 5.89 0.91 43.18
CA GLU A 3 6.44 0.70 41.85
C GLU A 3 5.87 1.75 40.91
N GLY A 4 6.77 2.56 40.33
CA GLY A 4 6.42 3.53 39.31
C GLY A 4 6.19 2.80 37.99
N THR A 5 4.95 2.75 37.56
CA THR A 5 4.57 2.33 36.21
C THR A 5 5.16 3.28 35.18
N THR A 6 6.10 2.78 34.38
CA THR A 6 6.43 3.38 33.08
C THR A 6 6.06 2.33 32.03
N PRO A 7 5.21 2.67 31.06
CA PRO A 7 5.70 2.57 29.69
C PRO A 7 5.12 3.68 28.79
N THR A 8 6.00 4.55 28.29
CA THR A 8 5.79 5.21 27.01
C THR A 8 6.84 4.63 26.10
N VAL A 9 6.45 3.75 25.19
CA VAL A 9 7.34 3.25 24.14
C VAL A 9 7.51 4.40 23.14
N ALA A 10 8.38 5.35 23.49
CA ALA A 10 9.14 6.05 22.49
C ALA A 10 9.95 4.97 21.77
N LEU A 11 9.83 4.91 20.44
CA LEU A 11 10.88 4.34 19.61
C LEU A 11 12.14 5.18 19.87
N VAL A 12 12.88 4.84 20.93
CA VAL A 12 14.28 5.21 21.10
C VAL A 12 15.03 4.34 20.10
N MET A 13 14.95 4.73 18.82
CA MET A 13 15.97 4.35 17.88
C MET A 13 17.26 5.01 18.39
N ASP A 14 18.26 4.16 18.65
CA ASP A 14 19.57 4.49 19.20
C ASP A 14 20.07 5.88 18.75
N SER A 15 20.29 6.76 19.71
CA SER A 15 20.38 8.23 19.57
C SER A 15 21.62 8.74 18.82
N ASN A 16 22.36 7.87 18.13
CA ASN A 16 23.67 8.17 17.57
C ASN A 16 23.76 8.06 16.04
N ARG A 17 22.66 7.84 15.29
CA ARG A 17 22.77 7.82 13.81
C ARG A 17 21.84 8.73 13.01
N PHE A 18 20.71 9.21 13.52
CA PHE A 18 19.88 10.19 12.80
C PHE A 18 19.04 11.02 13.78
N PRO A 19 19.01 12.36 13.70
CA PRO A 19 17.96 13.16 14.34
C PRO A 19 16.68 12.98 13.50
N HIS A 20 16.04 11.81 13.55
CA HIS A 20 14.80 11.59 12.81
C HIS A 20 13.62 12.26 13.54
N PRO A 21 12.75 13.00 12.83
CA PRO A 21 11.51 13.48 13.41
C PRO A 21 10.69 12.27 13.86
N TYR A 22 10.19 12.30 15.09
CA TYR A 22 9.28 11.30 15.61
C TYR A 22 8.18 11.03 14.58
N LEU A 23 7.93 9.78 14.22
CA LEU A 23 6.67 9.40 13.58
C LEU A 23 5.56 9.72 14.58
N ILE A 24 4.95 10.90 14.44
CA ILE A 24 3.87 11.32 15.32
C ILE A 24 2.61 10.61 14.84
N THR A 25 2.20 9.58 15.56
CA THR A 25 0.88 8.95 15.44
C THR A 25 -0.06 9.52 16.49
N ALA A 26 -1.37 9.40 16.27
CA ALA A 26 -2.41 9.90 17.18
C ALA A 26 -2.19 9.51 18.67
N ALA A 27 -1.66 8.30 18.92
CA ALA A 27 -1.41 7.79 20.27
C ALA A 27 -0.40 8.64 21.07
N ASN A 28 0.51 9.36 20.40
CA ASN A 28 1.55 10.19 21.01
C ASN A 28 1.18 11.69 21.08
N VAL A 29 0.02 12.08 20.54
CA VAL A 29 -0.37 13.51 20.42
C VAL A 29 -0.78 14.11 21.77
N SER A 30 -1.18 13.31 22.76
CA SER A 30 -1.63 13.78 24.08
C SER A 30 -0.57 14.57 24.87
N ALA A 31 0.72 14.41 24.56
CA ALA A 31 1.81 15.14 25.19
C ALA A 31 2.29 16.38 24.40
N HIS A 32 1.92 16.49 23.11
CA HIS A 32 2.34 17.59 22.23
C HIS A 32 1.11 18.37 21.77
N ARG A 33 0.68 19.38 22.56
CA ARG A 33 -0.37 20.34 22.20
C ARG A 33 -0.02 21.26 21.01
N VAL A 34 0.92 20.87 20.16
CA VAL A 34 1.65 21.75 19.25
C VAL A 34 1.21 21.49 17.81
N SER A 35 0.43 22.42 17.25
CA SER A 35 0.34 22.92 15.85
C SER A 35 0.62 22.00 14.64
N SER A 36 0.69 20.68 14.82
CA SER A 36 1.06 19.74 13.76
C SER A 36 -0.15 19.48 12.87
N SER A 37 0.09 19.50 11.55
CA SER A 37 -0.99 19.29 10.59
C SER A 37 -1.27 17.80 10.39
N PRO A 38 -2.54 17.38 10.36
CA PRO A 38 -2.88 15.98 10.16
C PRO A 38 -2.66 15.54 8.71
N ILE A 39 -2.19 14.30 8.57
CA ILE A 39 -2.23 13.51 7.34
C ILE A 39 -3.18 12.35 7.62
N VAL A 40 -4.35 12.37 7.00
CA VAL A 40 -5.34 11.30 7.12
C VAL A 40 -5.06 10.22 6.09
N VAL A 41 -4.87 8.98 6.55
CA VAL A 41 -4.59 7.82 5.69
C VAL A 41 -5.80 6.90 5.66
N GLN A 42 -6.37 6.69 4.48
CA GLN A 42 -7.45 5.73 4.28
C GLN A 42 -6.89 4.31 4.13
N LEU A 43 -7.20 3.47 5.10
CA LEU A 43 -6.96 2.03 5.04
C LEU A 43 -8.09 1.35 4.24
N ARG A 44 -7.73 0.41 3.38
CA ARG A 44 -8.66 -0.35 2.56
C ARG A 44 -8.08 -1.71 2.15
N GLY A 45 -8.96 -2.70 1.99
CA GLY A 45 -8.58 -4.03 1.53
C GLY A 45 -7.87 -4.86 2.60
N GLU A 46 -6.82 -5.56 2.20
CA GLU A 46 -6.06 -6.51 3.02
C GLU A 46 -4.69 -5.95 3.42
N MET A 47 -3.90 -6.71 4.18
CA MET A 47 -2.65 -6.25 4.78
C MET A 47 -1.69 -5.58 3.79
N GLY A 48 -1.44 -6.18 2.62
CA GLY A 48 -0.55 -5.57 1.61
C GLY A 48 -1.02 -4.16 1.19
N ASN A 49 -2.33 -3.95 1.10
CA ASN A 49 -2.90 -2.64 0.78
C ASN A 49 -2.76 -1.66 1.96
N HIS A 50 -2.95 -2.13 3.20
CA HIS A 50 -2.75 -1.30 4.39
C HIS A 50 -1.28 -0.86 4.52
N LEU A 51 -0.33 -1.77 4.33
CA LEU A 51 1.09 -1.43 4.30
C LEU A 51 1.38 -0.38 3.23
N SER A 52 0.80 -0.52 2.03
CA SER A 52 0.94 0.48 0.96
C SER A 52 0.39 1.86 1.31
N THR A 53 -0.80 1.96 1.90
CA THR A 53 -1.38 3.28 2.22
C THR A 53 -0.71 3.91 3.44
N ILE A 54 -0.33 3.10 4.43
CA ILE A 54 0.45 3.54 5.60
C ILE A 54 1.82 4.07 5.16
N ALA A 55 2.51 3.33 4.29
CA ALA A 55 3.80 3.75 3.74
C ALA A 55 3.68 5.09 3.03
N HIS A 56 2.64 5.26 2.21
CA HIS A 56 2.40 6.52 1.51
C HIS A 56 2.21 7.70 2.49
N GLY A 57 1.35 7.54 3.49
CA GLY A 57 1.12 8.59 4.50
C GLY A 57 2.38 8.97 5.27
N ILE A 58 3.18 7.97 5.66
CA ILE A 58 4.48 8.20 6.33
C ILE A 58 5.48 8.85 5.40
N GLY A 59 5.53 8.43 4.14
CA GLY A 59 6.36 9.05 3.13
C GLY A 59 6.03 10.53 2.95
N LEU A 60 4.75 10.89 2.94
CA LEU A 60 4.30 12.28 2.91
C LEU A 60 4.72 13.03 4.18
N GLN A 61 4.61 12.42 5.36
CA GLN A 61 5.09 13.00 6.62
C GLN A 61 6.60 13.27 6.58
N LEU A 62 7.40 12.29 6.14
CA LEU A 62 8.84 12.40 6.03
C LEU A 62 9.27 13.45 5.01
N ALA A 63 8.64 13.48 3.83
CA ALA A 63 8.89 14.48 2.80
C ALA A 63 8.49 15.89 3.26
N ALA A 64 7.32 16.04 3.90
CA ALA A 64 6.88 17.33 4.45
C ALA A 64 7.89 17.90 5.46
N TRP A 65 8.45 17.04 6.31
CA TRP A 65 9.49 17.44 7.25
C TRP A 65 10.80 17.80 6.54
N GLN A 66 11.33 16.89 5.70
CA GLN A 66 12.63 17.09 5.04
C GLN A 66 12.66 18.29 4.11
N ASP A 67 11.61 18.46 3.31
CA ASP A 67 11.61 19.45 2.21
C ASP A 67 11.10 20.82 2.67
N TYR A 68 10.24 20.86 3.70
CA TYR A 68 9.52 22.08 4.09
C TYR A 68 9.59 22.43 5.57
N ASN A 69 10.29 21.62 6.39
CA ASN A 69 10.35 21.71 7.85
C ASN A 69 8.95 21.76 8.48
N LEU A 70 8.01 20.98 7.92
CA LEU A 70 6.63 20.95 8.36
C LEU A 70 6.39 19.74 9.29
N SER A 71 6.00 20.02 10.53
CA SER A 71 5.59 18.97 11.48
C SER A 71 4.16 18.53 11.18
N THR A 72 4.00 17.23 10.92
CA THR A 72 2.71 16.59 10.64
C THR A 72 2.52 15.36 11.51
N HIS A 73 1.28 14.88 11.64
CA HIS A 73 0.96 13.64 12.34
C HIS A 73 -0.01 12.77 11.53
N LEU A 74 0.04 11.46 11.73
CA LEU A 74 -0.79 10.50 10.98
C LEU A 74 -2.07 10.15 11.73
N LEU A 75 -3.18 10.19 11.01
CA LEU A 75 -4.50 9.72 11.44
C LEU A 75 -4.94 8.58 10.53
N LEU A 76 -5.02 7.37 11.06
CA LEU A 76 -5.47 6.21 10.29
C LEU A 76 -7.00 6.11 10.31
N ARG A 77 -7.59 6.00 9.12
CA ARG A 77 -9.02 5.86 8.92
C ARG A 77 -9.31 4.53 8.23
N HIS A 78 -10.05 3.64 8.88
CA HIS A 78 -10.54 2.42 8.25
C HIS A 78 -11.72 2.68 7.31
N GLN A 79 -11.99 1.75 6.40
CA GLN A 79 -13.13 1.83 5.50
C GLN A 79 -14.43 1.46 6.23
N THR A 80 -15.46 2.27 6.05
CA THR A 80 -16.84 1.94 6.40
C THR A 80 -17.63 1.58 5.15
N LEU A 81 -18.66 0.76 5.33
CA LEU A 81 -19.67 0.40 4.35
C LEU A 81 -20.99 1.07 4.75
N VAL A 82 -21.84 1.38 3.78
CA VAL A 82 -23.19 1.88 4.02
C VAL A 82 -24.15 0.82 3.49
N ASP A 83 -25.00 0.26 4.35
CA ASP A 83 -26.01 -0.72 3.93
C ASP A 83 -27.19 0.00 3.22
N ASN A 84 -28.10 -0.78 2.65
CA ASN A 84 -29.25 -0.30 1.86
C ASN A 84 -30.21 0.58 2.67
N ASP A 85 -30.23 0.44 4.00
CA ASP A 85 -31.01 1.26 4.93
C ASP A 85 -30.27 2.55 5.37
N GLY A 86 -29.05 2.77 4.87
CA GLY A 86 -28.19 3.89 5.24
C GLY A 86 -27.34 3.64 6.49
N THR A 87 -27.42 2.46 7.10
CA THR A 87 -26.61 2.11 8.28
C THR A 87 -25.14 2.04 7.92
N VAL A 88 -24.31 2.78 8.64
CA VAL A 88 -22.85 2.75 8.49
C VAL A 88 -22.29 1.58 9.29
N MET A 89 -21.67 0.64 8.61
CA MET A 89 -21.00 -0.53 9.20
C MET A 89 -19.50 -0.48 8.96
N GLU A 90 -18.73 -1.09 9.84
CA GLU A 90 -17.30 -1.27 9.62
C GLU A 90 -17.03 -2.30 8.51
N ASN A 91 -16.05 -2.06 7.64
CA ASN A 91 -15.67 -3.06 6.63
C ASN A 91 -15.04 -4.29 7.33
N PRO A 92 -15.62 -5.50 7.22
CA PRO A 92 -15.13 -6.66 7.96
C PRO A 92 -13.67 -7.03 7.65
N LYS A 93 -13.12 -6.60 6.50
CA LYS A 93 -11.71 -6.87 6.13
C LYS A 93 -10.69 -6.08 6.96
N TRP A 94 -11.06 -4.91 7.51
CA TRP A 94 -10.07 -4.04 8.15
C TRP A 94 -9.67 -4.55 9.54
N LEU A 95 -10.62 -5.14 10.30
CA LEU A 95 -10.41 -5.59 11.67
C LEU A 95 -9.33 -6.68 11.77
N PRO A 96 -9.41 -7.82 11.05
CA PRO A 96 -8.38 -8.85 11.09
C PRO A 96 -7.01 -8.30 10.70
N THR A 97 -6.98 -7.49 9.64
CA THR A 97 -5.75 -6.86 9.17
C THR A 97 -5.12 -5.96 10.25
N SER A 98 -5.90 -5.11 10.92
CA SER A 98 -5.39 -4.25 11.98
C SER A 98 -4.88 -5.03 13.19
N ARG A 99 -5.52 -6.16 13.52
CA ARG A 99 -5.07 -7.06 14.60
C ARG A 99 -3.71 -7.64 14.28
N VAL A 100 -3.53 -8.16 13.06
CA VAL A 100 -2.25 -8.69 12.57
C VAL A 100 -1.18 -7.60 12.58
N LEU A 101 -1.49 -6.40 12.09
CA LEU A 101 -0.54 -5.29 12.08
C LEU A 101 -0.07 -4.94 13.50
N ARG A 102 -0.99 -4.84 14.47
CA ARG A 102 -0.61 -4.60 15.88
C ARG A 102 0.19 -5.74 16.47
N GLN A 103 -0.21 -6.98 16.24
CA GLN A 103 0.43 -8.15 16.84
C GLN A 103 1.85 -8.36 16.29
N CYS A 104 1.99 -8.29 14.97
CA CYS A 104 3.15 -8.80 14.26
C CYS A 104 4.12 -7.73 13.77
N PHE A 105 3.78 -6.45 13.84
CA PHE A 105 4.68 -5.35 13.50
C PHE A 105 4.95 -4.54 14.76
N PRO A 106 6.08 -4.76 15.45
CA PRO A 106 6.34 -4.16 16.76
C PRO A 106 6.20 -2.64 16.80
N ALA A 107 6.57 -1.96 15.72
CA ALA A 107 6.46 -0.50 15.62
C ALA A 107 5.01 0.03 15.53
N MET A 108 4.02 -0.85 15.28
CA MET A 108 2.60 -0.52 15.12
C MET A 108 1.70 -0.97 16.27
N ARG A 109 2.24 -1.63 17.30
CA ARG A 109 1.47 -2.18 18.44
C ARG A 109 0.53 -1.16 19.07
N GLU A 110 1.04 0.04 19.30
CA GLU A 110 0.34 1.14 19.98
C GLU A 110 -0.43 2.05 19.02
N TRP A 111 -0.54 1.70 17.74
CA TRP A 111 -1.18 2.58 16.77
C TRP A 111 -2.72 2.51 16.87
N ASP A 112 -3.34 3.67 16.75
CA ASP A 112 -4.80 3.80 16.65
C ASP A 112 -5.25 3.76 15.18
N PHE A 113 -5.58 2.56 14.70
CA PHE A 113 -6.08 2.31 13.35
C PHE A 113 -7.49 2.85 13.09
N SER A 114 -8.16 3.42 14.10
CA SER A 114 -9.47 4.04 13.98
C SER A 114 -9.49 5.53 14.34
N ALA A 115 -8.34 6.15 14.63
CA ALA A 115 -8.26 7.55 15.05
C ALA A 115 -8.97 8.51 14.07
N GLY A 116 -8.82 8.28 12.76
CA GLY A 116 -9.48 9.04 11.70
C GLY A 116 -10.90 8.58 11.36
N SER A 117 -11.38 7.47 11.93
CA SER A 117 -12.72 6.92 11.69
C SER A 117 -13.73 7.24 12.79
N ARG A 118 -13.29 7.58 14.00
CA ARG A 118 -14.18 7.84 15.17
C ARG A 118 -15.08 9.09 15.01
N TRP A 119 -15.11 9.70 13.82
CA TRP A 119 -15.67 11.02 13.62
C TRP A 119 -16.46 11.09 12.32
N GLY A 120 -17.78 11.29 12.41
CA GLY A 120 -18.56 11.86 11.30
C GLY A 120 -18.02 13.24 10.87
N GLU A 121 -17.19 13.85 11.70
CA GLU A 121 -16.44 15.08 11.41
C GLU A 121 -15.48 14.93 10.24
N PHE A 122 -14.85 13.76 10.01
CA PHE A 122 -13.95 13.65 8.85
C PHE A 122 -14.71 13.89 7.55
N ASP A 123 -15.88 13.24 7.38
CA ASP A 123 -16.67 13.41 6.16
C ASP A 123 -17.22 14.83 6.05
N GLN A 124 -17.57 15.47 7.18
CA GLN A 124 -17.96 16.89 7.22
C GLN A 124 -16.79 17.84 6.88
N LEU A 125 -15.60 17.62 7.43
CA LEU A 125 -14.40 18.42 7.18
C LEU A 125 -13.86 18.19 5.78
N TRP A 126 -13.90 16.96 5.28
CA TRP A 126 -13.57 16.63 3.91
C TRP A 126 -14.56 17.25 2.93
N LYS A 127 -15.87 17.18 3.23
CA LYS A 127 -16.89 17.88 2.47
C LYS A 127 -16.64 19.38 2.50
N ARG A 128 -16.44 20.00 3.67
CA ARG A 128 -16.16 21.43 3.80
C ARG A 128 -14.89 21.85 3.08
N GLN A 129 -13.80 21.10 3.19
CA GLN A 129 -12.55 21.37 2.45
C GLN A 129 -12.83 21.34 0.94
N ARG A 130 -13.64 20.39 0.44
CA ARG A 130 -14.09 20.35 -0.97
C ARG A 130 -15.03 21.51 -1.32
N ASP A 131 -16.02 21.82 -0.49
CA ASP A 131 -17.01 22.87 -0.77
C ASP A 131 -16.36 24.26 -0.81
N LEU A 132 -15.26 24.48 -0.08
CA LEU A 132 -14.40 25.67 -0.22
C LEU A 132 -13.80 25.84 -1.64
N GLN A 133 -13.94 24.86 -2.53
CA GLN A 133 -13.59 24.98 -3.96
C GLN A 133 -14.69 25.65 -4.77
N ASP A 134 -15.94 25.36 -4.44
CA ASP A 134 -17.11 25.64 -5.26
C ASP A 134 -17.77 26.97 -4.89
N GLU A 135 -17.71 27.36 -3.62
CA GLU A 135 -18.23 28.66 -3.18
C GLU A 135 -17.22 29.79 -3.40
N SER A 136 -17.71 30.94 -3.85
CA SER A 136 -16.96 32.21 -3.87
C SER A 136 -16.55 32.54 -2.44
N LEU A 137 -15.33 32.15 -2.07
CA LEU A 137 -14.72 32.28 -0.75
C LEU A 137 -14.80 33.70 -0.22
N ALA A 138 -15.91 34.04 0.44
CA ALA A 138 -16.08 35.30 1.12
C ALA A 138 -15.12 35.36 2.32
N GLY A 139 -13.90 35.87 2.09
CA GLY A 139 -12.91 36.17 3.14
C GLY A 139 -11.52 35.55 2.96
N MET A 140 -11.31 34.62 2.03
CA MET A 140 -9.97 34.14 1.67
C MET A 140 -9.37 35.02 0.56
N ASP A 141 -8.08 35.30 0.62
CA ASP A 141 -7.40 35.98 -0.49
C ASP A 141 -7.21 35.03 -1.68
N SER A 142 -6.99 35.60 -2.86
CA SER A 142 -6.84 34.85 -4.12
C SER A 142 -5.67 33.86 -4.10
N GLU A 143 -4.62 34.12 -3.32
CA GLU A 143 -3.47 33.23 -3.22
C GLU A 143 -3.80 31.98 -2.41
N GLN A 144 -4.53 32.13 -1.30
CA GLN A 144 -4.99 31.00 -0.49
C GLN A 144 -5.95 30.09 -1.27
N VAL A 145 -6.87 30.67 -2.05
CA VAL A 145 -7.75 29.90 -2.95
C VAL A 145 -6.91 29.09 -3.95
N ARG A 146 -5.88 29.70 -4.52
CA ARG A 146 -4.97 29.05 -5.47
C ARG A 146 -4.21 27.89 -4.80
N LEU A 147 -3.69 28.10 -3.58
CA LEU A 147 -2.98 27.07 -2.82
C LEU A 147 -3.90 25.91 -2.43
N LEU A 148 -5.14 26.17 -1.98
CA LEU A 148 -6.13 25.13 -1.68
C LEU A 148 -6.48 24.31 -2.93
N LYS A 149 -6.73 24.98 -4.07
CA LYS A 149 -6.96 24.31 -5.35
C LYS A 149 -5.77 23.47 -5.77
N GLN A 150 -4.54 23.92 -5.51
CA GLN A 150 -3.34 23.14 -5.77
C GLN A 150 -3.24 21.93 -4.84
N ILE A 151 -3.41 22.10 -3.53
CA ILE A 151 -3.44 20.99 -2.55
C ILE A 151 -4.51 19.97 -2.92
N GLN A 152 -5.67 20.39 -3.41
CA GLN A 152 -6.74 19.49 -3.80
C GLN A 152 -6.59 18.91 -5.20
N SER A 153 -5.92 19.60 -6.11
CA SER A 153 -5.48 19.04 -7.38
C SER A 153 -4.43 17.95 -7.12
N VAL A 154 -3.50 18.19 -6.21
CA VAL A 154 -2.48 17.20 -5.84
C VAL A 154 -3.08 16.10 -4.99
N ASN A 155 -3.88 16.40 -3.96
CA ASN A 155 -4.67 15.40 -3.25
C ASN A 155 -5.46 14.65 -4.31
N GLY A 156 -6.27 15.30 -5.15
CA GLY A 156 -6.99 14.69 -6.27
C GLY A 156 -6.15 13.73 -7.12
N ARG A 157 -4.92 14.10 -7.49
CA ARG A 157 -3.98 13.23 -8.23
C ARG A 157 -3.45 12.06 -7.38
N ILE A 158 -3.04 12.32 -6.15
CA ILE A 158 -2.67 11.32 -5.12
C ILE A 158 -3.88 10.39 -4.83
N MET A 159 -5.09 10.92 -4.90
CA MET A 159 -6.38 10.37 -4.46
C MET A 159 -7.20 9.74 -5.57
N ALA A 160 -6.82 9.91 -6.84
CA ALA A 160 -7.63 9.48 -7.97
C ALA A 160 -7.68 7.94 -8.14
N GLY A 161 -7.22 7.18 -7.15
CA GLY A 161 -7.58 5.78 -6.98
C GLY A 161 -9.07 5.53 -6.68
N ARG A 162 -9.91 6.56 -6.48
CA ARG A 162 -11.35 6.41 -6.08
C ARG A 162 -12.39 6.86 -7.11
N LYS A 163 -12.20 7.97 -7.83
CA LYS A 163 -13.00 8.26 -9.03
C LYS A 163 -12.43 7.36 -10.12
N GLY A 164 -13.24 6.45 -10.66
CA GLY A 164 -12.81 5.29 -11.45
C GLY A 164 -11.50 5.51 -12.20
N LEU A 165 -10.57 4.56 -12.08
CA LEU A 165 -9.23 4.62 -12.69
C LEU A 165 -9.22 4.88 -14.21
N ASP A 166 -10.38 4.97 -14.85
CA ASP A 166 -10.60 5.45 -16.20
C ASP A 166 -10.26 6.94 -16.38
N ASP A 167 -10.30 7.76 -15.32
CA ASP A 167 -9.99 9.21 -15.39
C ASP A 167 -8.52 9.55 -15.10
N MET A 168 -7.73 8.63 -14.54
CA MET A 168 -6.30 8.86 -14.32
C MET A 168 -5.50 8.57 -15.58
N LYS A 169 -5.25 9.61 -16.38
CA LYS A 169 -4.40 9.50 -17.58
C LYS A 169 -2.90 9.35 -17.25
N GLU A 170 -2.45 9.81 -16.09
CA GLU A 170 -1.03 9.88 -15.76
C GLU A 170 -0.72 9.39 -14.33
N PRO A 171 0.39 8.64 -14.12
CA PRO A 171 0.84 8.24 -12.80
C PRO A 171 1.29 9.46 -12.00
N VAL A 172 1.00 9.46 -10.69
CA VAL A 172 1.55 10.45 -9.75
C VAL A 172 3.08 10.42 -9.84
N THR A 173 3.68 11.60 -9.98
CA THR A 173 5.13 11.82 -10.07
C THR A 173 5.70 12.39 -8.77
N GLU A 174 7.03 12.41 -8.66
CA GLU A 174 7.71 13.06 -7.53
C GLU A 174 7.46 14.58 -7.52
N GLN A 175 7.36 15.17 -8.71
CA GLN A 175 6.99 16.57 -8.87
C GLN A 175 5.59 16.86 -8.34
N ASP A 176 4.60 15.99 -8.64
CA ASP A 176 3.24 16.15 -8.10
C ASP A 176 3.24 16.17 -6.57
N ILE A 177 3.95 15.22 -5.94
CA ILE A 177 4.08 15.15 -4.48
C ILE A 177 4.74 16.42 -3.93
N SER A 178 5.85 16.84 -4.53
CA SER A 178 6.57 18.05 -4.11
C SER A 178 5.70 19.30 -4.23
N GLU A 179 4.98 19.47 -5.33
CA GLU A 179 4.07 20.60 -5.55
C GLU A 179 2.93 20.64 -4.52
N GLY A 180 2.36 19.47 -4.17
CA GLY A 180 1.31 19.38 -3.15
C GLY A 180 1.82 19.73 -1.76
N LEU A 181 3.00 19.22 -1.39
CA LEU A 181 3.63 19.53 -0.12
C LEU A 181 4.05 21.01 -0.04
N ALA A 182 4.56 21.59 -1.12
CA ALA A 182 4.88 23.02 -1.20
C ALA A 182 3.63 23.87 -0.96
N ALA A 183 2.53 23.56 -1.64
CA ALA A 183 1.27 24.29 -1.48
C ALA A 183 0.72 24.15 -0.06
N PHE A 184 0.80 22.95 0.52
CA PHE A 184 0.40 22.68 1.88
C PHE A 184 1.22 23.46 2.91
N ALA A 185 2.55 23.48 2.76
CA ALA A 185 3.44 24.23 3.62
C ALA A 185 3.21 25.75 3.50
N ALA A 186 3.02 26.27 2.28
CA ALA A 186 2.72 27.67 2.04
C ALA A 186 1.42 28.10 2.73
N LEU A 187 0.37 27.29 2.62
CA LEU A 187 -0.92 27.55 3.28
C LEU A 187 -0.77 27.59 4.80
N ARG A 188 0.01 26.67 5.39
CA ARG A 188 0.27 26.68 6.85
C ARG A 188 1.07 27.90 7.31
N ARG A 189 2.08 28.33 6.55
CA ARG A 189 2.90 29.51 6.89
C ARG A 189 2.10 30.82 6.82
N SER A 190 1.01 30.87 6.06
CA SER A 190 0.16 32.06 5.96
C SER A 190 -0.50 32.48 7.29
N GLY A 191 -0.40 31.66 8.35
CA GLY A 191 -0.71 32.06 9.72
C GLY A 191 -2.18 32.34 10.02
N ARG A 192 -3.06 32.25 9.01
CA ARG A 192 -4.51 32.15 9.23
C ARG A 192 -4.84 30.69 9.56
N GLU A 193 -4.53 30.29 10.78
CA GLU A 193 -5.39 29.30 11.44
C GLU A 193 -6.77 29.95 11.48
N ASP A 194 -7.64 29.50 10.59
CA ASP A 194 -8.94 30.13 10.36
C ASP A 194 -9.62 30.36 11.71
N LYS A 195 -9.80 31.63 12.08
CA LYS A 195 -10.62 31.99 13.24
C LYS A 195 -12.08 31.49 13.07
N GLY A 196 -12.47 31.12 11.84
CA GLY A 196 -13.75 30.49 11.50
C GLY A 196 -13.75 28.95 11.50
N PHE A 197 -12.59 28.30 11.71
CA PHE A 197 -12.47 26.89 12.07
C PHE A 197 -12.33 26.84 13.59
N SER A 198 -13.41 27.20 14.29
CA SER A 198 -13.50 27.01 15.74
C SER A 198 -13.11 25.58 16.09
N GLN A 199 -12.23 25.42 17.08
CA GLN A 199 -11.62 24.18 17.58
C GLN A 199 -12.67 23.21 18.15
N THR A 200 -13.56 22.67 17.31
CA THR A 200 -14.58 21.73 17.78
C THR A 200 -14.00 20.35 18.05
N SER A 201 -12.82 20.00 17.50
CA SER A 201 -12.06 18.83 17.91
C SER A 201 -10.54 19.06 17.91
N SER A 202 -9.85 18.51 18.91
CA SER A 202 -8.43 18.80 19.20
C SER A 202 -7.42 18.12 18.26
N PHE A 203 -7.87 17.27 17.33
CA PHE A 203 -6.99 16.36 16.58
C PHE A 203 -7.00 16.54 15.05
N LEU A 204 -8.08 17.04 14.45
CA LEU A 204 -8.17 17.22 12.99
C LEU A 204 -8.37 18.71 12.66
N ASN A 205 -7.28 19.39 12.31
CA ASN A 205 -7.30 20.79 11.90
C ASN A 205 -7.22 20.92 10.37
N SER A 206 -7.99 21.86 9.81
CA SER A 206 -7.84 22.28 8.42
C SER A 206 -6.68 23.28 8.28
N PRO A 207 -5.89 23.24 7.19
CA PRO A 207 -5.93 22.23 6.11
C PRO A 207 -5.29 20.90 6.55
N PHE A 208 -5.77 19.80 5.98
CA PHE A 208 -5.14 18.48 6.13
C PHE A 208 -4.81 17.84 4.78
N LEU A 209 -3.82 16.95 4.78
CA LEU A 209 -3.54 16.07 3.65
C LEU A 209 -4.36 14.79 3.81
N TYR A 210 -4.88 14.28 2.71
CA TYR A 210 -5.60 13.01 2.69
C TYR A 210 -4.91 12.08 1.70
N SER A 211 -4.69 10.85 2.12
CA SER A 211 -4.01 9.82 1.35
C SER A 211 -4.86 8.55 1.34
N ASP A 212 -5.44 8.21 0.19
CA ASP A 212 -5.98 6.88 -0.09
C ASP A 212 -5.17 6.11 -1.14
N SER A 213 -4.10 6.72 -1.65
CA SER A 213 -3.19 6.11 -2.60
C SER A 213 -2.48 4.92 -1.96
N MET A 214 -2.40 3.84 -2.72
CA MET A 214 -1.36 2.85 -2.46
C MET A 214 -0.05 3.44 -2.96
N ASP A 215 1.03 3.35 -2.18
CA ASP A 215 2.28 3.96 -2.59
C ASP A 215 2.68 3.54 -4.02
N ASN A 216 2.91 4.52 -4.86
CA ASN A 216 3.33 4.39 -6.26
C ASN A 216 4.85 4.16 -6.39
N MET A 217 5.47 3.66 -5.33
CA MET A 217 6.90 3.41 -5.16
C MET A 217 7.78 4.66 -5.03
N ILE A 218 7.26 5.87 -5.23
CA ILE A 218 8.08 7.10 -5.20
C ILE A 218 8.56 7.37 -3.78
N LEU A 219 7.65 7.37 -2.81
CA LEU A 219 8.03 7.60 -1.42
C LEU A 219 8.70 6.37 -0.81
N VAL A 220 8.25 5.16 -1.18
CA VAL A 220 8.95 3.92 -0.78
C VAL A 220 10.38 3.90 -1.28
N LYS A 221 10.65 4.36 -2.50
CA LYS A 221 12.02 4.52 -3.02
C LYS A 221 12.84 5.46 -2.15
N ARG A 222 12.28 6.62 -1.83
CA ARG A 222 12.98 7.68 -1.09
C ARG A 222 13.25 7.31 0.38
N PHE A 223 12.38 6.50 0.98
CA PHE A 223 12.42 6.18 2.41
C PHE A 223 12.48 4.67 2.71
N LEU A 224 13.02 3.87 1.79
CA LEU A 224 12.97 2.40 1.85
C LEU A 224 13.52 1.84 3.17
N LYS A 225 14.65 2.38 3.64
CA LYS A 225 15.26 1.96 4.90
C LYS A 225 14.32 2.15 6.09
N ILE A 226 13.67 3.31 6.18
CA ILE A 226 12.70 3.60 7.25
C ILE A 226 11.52 2.62 7.16
N PHE A 227 11.03 2.30 5.96
CA PHE A 227 9.96 1.32 5.79
C PHE A 227 10.38 -0.10 6.16
N ARG A 228 11.62 -0.52 5.89
CA ARG A 228 12.13 -1.82 6.32
C ARG A 228 12.17 -1.95 7.84
N ASP A 229 12.63 -0.92 8.53
CA ASP A 229 12.68 -0.90 9.99
C ASP A 229 11.28 -0.85 10.61
N LEU A 230 10.42 0.02 10.06
CA LEU A 230 9.05 0.20 10.53
C LEU A 230 8.19 -1.05 10.31
N PHE A 231 8.31 -1.69 9.15
CA PHE A 231 7.54 -2.88 8.79
C PHE A 231 8.26 -4.18 9.12
N ARG A 232 9.29 -4.12 9.98
CA ARG A 232 9.95 -5.32 10.48
C ARG A 232 8.95 -6.18 11.24
N ILE A 233 8.83 -7.43 10.83
CA ILE A 233 7.91 -8.38 11.45
C ILE A 233 8.56 -9.04 12.66
N ASP A 234 7.76 -9.29 13.69
CA ASP A 234 8.13 -10.12 14.83
C ASP A 234 8.32 -11.58 14.35
N PRO A 235 9.51 -12.17 14.49
CA PRO A 235 9.77 -13.53 14.05
C PRO A 235 8.82 -14.58 14.65
N SER A 236 8.24 -14.32 15.84
CA SER A 236 7.29 -15.24 16.47
C SER A 236 5.93 -15.30 15.78
N CYS A 237 5.63 -14.33 14.92
CA CYS A 237 4.36 -14.27 14.19
C CYS A 237 4.34 -15.16 12.94
N CYS A 238 5.50 -15.44 12.35
CA CYS A 238 5.57 -16.32 11.20
C CYS A 238 5.59 -17.79 11.64
N ALA A 239 4.77 -18.62 10.98
CA ALA A 239 4.72 -20.05 11.22
C ALA A 239 6.07 -20.74 10.93
N SER A 240 6.16 -22.01 11.34
CA SER A 240 7.34 -22.84 11.08
C SER A 240 7.48 -23.27 9.63
N ASP A 241 6.38 -23.29 8.85
CA ASP A 241 6.48 -23.62 7.42
C ASP A 241 7.21 -22.49 6.67
N ARG A 242 8.18 -22.89 5.88
CA ARG A 242 9.10 -21.99 5.18
C ARG A 242 9.42 -22.57 3.81
N PRO A 243 9.77 -21.73 2.83
CA PRO A 243 10.33 -22.20 1.58
C PRO A 243 11.64 -22.93 1.84
N ASP A 244 11.89 -24.00 1.10
CA ASP A 244 13.21 -24.60 1.08
C ASP A 244 14.25 -23.59 0.55
N PRO A 245 15.52 -23.63 0.98
CA PRO A 245 16.53 -22.65 0.55
C PRO A 245 16.73 -22.58 -0.97
N ASP A 246 16.50 -23.69 -1.68
CA ASP A 246 16.65 -23.80 -3.14
C ASP A 246 15.34 -23.57 -3.92
N GLU A 247 14.20 -23.53 -3.22
CA GLU A 247 12.85 -23.44 -3.78
C GLU A 247 12.51 -22.03 -4.28
N ALA A 248 11.86 -21.98 -5.45
CA ALA A 248 11.26 -20.75 -5.94
C ALA A 248 9.79 -20.68 -5.52
N VAL A 249 9.35 -19.52 -5.05
CA VAL A 249 7.97 -19.33 -4.59
C VAL A 249 7.20 -18.55 -5.64
N PHE A 250 6.15 -19.17 -6.17
CA PHE A 250 5.19 -18.57 -7.08
C PHE A 250 3.95 -18.11 -6.30
N HIS A 251 3.75 -16.80 -6.21
CA HIS A 251 2.50 -16.27 -5.69
C HIS A 251 1.48 -16.09 -6.80
N TYR A 252 0.53 -17.03 -6.87
CA TYR A 252 -0.60 -16.99 -7.79
C TYR A 252 -1.82 -16.42 -7.08
N ARG A 253 -2.33 -15.26 -7.52
CA ARG A 253 -3.41 -14.59 -6.82
C ARG A 253 -4.81 -15.03 -7.25
N ASN A 254 -4.94 -15.50 -8.49
CA ASN A 254 -6.22 -15.82 -9.11
C ASN A 254 -7.19 -14.63 -9.09
N PHE A 255 -6.77 -13.49 -9.64
CA PHE A 255 -7.61 -12.29 -9.74
C PHE A 255 -8.98 -12.56 -10.40
N ALA A 256 -9.04 -13.49 -11.36
CA ALA A 256 -10.29 -13.89 -12.00
C ALA A 256 -11.31 -14.38 -10.97
N LYS A 257 -10.88 -15.22 -10.02
CA LYS A 257 -11.71 -15.71 -8.93
C LYS A 257 -12.08 -14.61 -7.94
N GLU A 258 -11.12 -13.75 -7.57
CA GLU A 258 -11.41 -12.59 -6.71
C GLU A 258 -12.53 -11.72 -7.30
N PHE A 259 -12.47 -11.42 -8.60
CA PHE A 259 -13.50 -10.62 -9.25
C PHE A 259 -14.82 -11.33 -9.43
N GLU A 260 -14.82 -12.65 -9.65
CA GLU A 260 -16.05 -13.43 -9.65
C GLU A 260 -16.78 -13.27 -8.30
N LEU A 261 -16.04 -13.43 -7.19
CA LEU A 261 -16.59 -13.27 -5.83
C LEU A 261 -17.04 -11.82 -5.56
N LEU A 262 -16.33 -10.82 -6.07
CA LEU A 262 -16.74 -9.41 -5.97
C LEU A 262 -17.97 -9.08 -6.81
N SER A 263 -18.07 -9.62 -8.04
CA SER A 263 -19.20 -9.38 -8.95
C SER A 263 -20.51 -9.98 -8.42
N ARG A 264 -20.41 -11.05 -7.61
CA ARG A 264 -21.54 -11.63 -6.87
C ARG A 264 -22.01 -10.76 -5.71
N ARG A 265 -21.18 -9.83 -5.22
CA ARG A 265 -21.61 -8.82 -4.23
C ARG A 265 -22.44 -7.78 -4.95
N LYS A 266 -23.50 -7.28 -4.30
CA LYS A 266 -24.54 -6.39 -4.87
C LYS A 266 -24.02 -5.07 -5.48
N ASP A 267 -22.71 -4.81 -5.42
CA ASP A 267 -22.06 -3.57 -5.87
C ASP A 267 -21.95 -3.44 -7.40
N GLY A 268 -22.40 -4.43 -8.17
CA GLY A 268 -22.59 -4.31 -9.63
C GLY A 268 -21.31 -4.08 -10.44
N VAL A 269 -20.13 -4.36 -9.86
CA VAL A 269 -18.85 -4.19 -10.55
C VAL A 269 -18.78 -5.20 -11.69
N LYS A 270 -18.93 -4.73 -12.94
CA LYS A 270 -18.84 -5.58 -14.13
C LYS A 270 -17.39 -6.02 -14.34
N ARG A 271 -17.17 -7.31 -14.59
CA ARG A 271 -15.85 -7.88 -14.93
C ARG A 271 -15.13 -7.13 -16.07
N SER A 272 -15.87 -6.54 -17.00
CA SER A 272 -15.35 -5.75 -18.12
C SER A 272 -14.68 -4.43 -17.71
N THR A 273 -14.86 -3.94 -16.48
CA THR A 273 -14.23 -2.69 -16.01
C THR A 273 -12.88 -2.92 -15.32
N LEU A 274 -12.41 -4.17 -15.21
CA LEU A 274 -11.14 -4.51 -14.56
C LEU A 274 -10.11 -5.20 -15.49
N PRO A 275 -9.90 -4.74 -16.74
CA PRO A 275 -9.01 -5.37 -17.72
C PRO A 275 -7.50 -5.16 -17.43
N SER A 276 -7.07 -5.11 -16.17
CA SER A 276 -5.68 -4.83 -15.78
C SER A 276 -5.14 -5.75 -14.68
N PHE A 277 -5.82 -6.87 -14.46
CA PHE A 277 -5.57 -7.83 -13.38
C PHE A 277 -5.58 -9.25 -13.93
N GLU A 278 -4.94 -9.44 -15.07
CA GLU A 278 -4.75 -10.74 -15.69
C GLU A 278 -3.54 -11.46 -15.08
N GLU A 279 -3.60 -12.79 -15.09
CA GLU A 279 -2.52 -13.66 -14.67
C GLU A 279 -1.82 -14.30 -15.89
N ALA A 280 -0.56 -14.69 -15.71
CA ALA A 280 0.16 -15.47 -16.70
C ALA A 280 -0.51 -16.83 -16.87
N THR A 281 -0.63 -17.35 -18.09
CA THR A 281 -1.17 -18.71 -18.27
C THR A 281 -0.24 -19.77 -17.68
N PRO A 282 -0.69 -21.01 -17.44
CA PRO A 282 0.21 -22.09 -17.03
C PRO A 282 1.42 -22.27 -17.96
N HIS A 283 1.20 -22.12 -19.27
CA HIS A 283 2.28 -22.19 -20.26
C HIS A 283 3.29 -21.04 -20.13
N GLN A 284 2.81 -19.79 -20.03
CA GLN A 284 3.67 -18.63 -19.84
C GLN A 284 4.46 -18.68 -18.53
N THR A 285 3.82 -19.15 -17.46
CA THR A 285 4.46 -19.33 -16.16
C THR A 285 5.68 -20.23 -16.29
N VAL A 286 5.52 -21.38 -16.95
CA VAL A 286 6.61 -22.32 -17.17
C VAL A 286 7.68 -21.78 -18.13
N GLN A 287 7.27 -21.38 -19.33
CA GLN A 287 8.19 -21.04 -20.43
C GLN A 287 8.85 -19.68 -20.28
N VAL A 288 8.27 -18.77 -19.51
CA VAL A 288 8.81 -17.42 -19.33
C VAL A 288 9.28 -17.23 -17.90
N LEU A 289 8.38 -17.38 -16.92
CA LEU A 289 8.69 -17.03 -15.54
C LEU A 289 9.70 -17.99 -14.89
N PHE A 290 9.61 -19.29 -15.22
CA PHE A 290 10.47 -20.34 -14.68
C PHE A 290 11.50 -20.91 -15.67
N SER A 291 11.67 -20.27 -16.83
CA SER A 291 12.62 -20.66 -17.89
C SER A 291 14.08 -20.81 -17.44
N HIS A 292 14.45 -20.10 -16.38
CA HIS A 292 15.80 -20.10 -15.82
C HIS A 292 16.05 -21.26 -14.83
N LEU A 293 15.01 -22.00 -14.44
CA LEU A 293 15.14 -23.18 -13.58
C LEU A 293 15.46 -24.42 -14.42
N LYS A 294 16.13 -25.39 -13.80
CA LYS A 294 16.46 -26.68 -14.43
C LYS A 294 15.49 -27.76 -13.97
N PRO A 295 15.27 -28.81 -14.77
CA PRO A 295 14.59 -30.02 -14.30
C PRO A 295 15.11 -30.48 -12.94
N GLY A 296 14.20 -30.86 -12.05
CA GLY A 296 14.45 -31.25 -10.66
C GLY A 296 14.41 -30.10 -9.65
N HIS A 297 14.41 -28.83 -10.08
CA HIS A 297 14.26 -27.69 -9.17
C HIS A 297 12.87 -27.67 -8.52
N LYS A 298 12.79 -27.10 -7.31
CA LYS A 298 11.57 -27.00 -6.51
C LYS A 298 10.83 -25.69 -6.75
N VAL A 299 9.50 -25.78 -6.80
CA VAL A 299 8.58 -24.64 -6.89
C VAL A 299 7.46 -24.81 -5.86
N ALA A 300 7.33 -23.86 -4.95
CA ALA A 300 6.15 -23.72 -4.10
C ALA A 300 5.16 -22.75 -4.73
N ILE A 301 3.87 -23.08 -4.74
CA ILE A 301 2.80 -22.18 -5.17
C ILE A 301 2.01 -21.73 -3.94
N THR A 302 1.97 -20.42 -3.68
CA THR A 302 1.09 -19.82 -2.67
C THR A 302 -0.10 -19.19 -3.39
N SER A 303 -1.31 -19.53 -2.95
CA SER A 303 -2.56 -18.96 -3.47
C SER A 303 -3.61 -18.98 -2.37
N ARG A 304 -4.39 -17.91 -2.27
CA ARG A 304 -5.58 -17.87 -1.41
C ARG A 304 -6.61 -18.94 -1.78
N PHE A 305 -6.57 -19.38 -3.03
CA PHE A 305 -7.46 -20.40 -3.58
C PHE A 305 -6.65 -21.67 -3.89
N ALA A 306 -5.89 -22.17 -2.92
CA ALA A 306 -5.01 -23.32 -3.08
C ALA A 306 -5.73 -24.56 -3.68
N ASP A 307 -6.99 -24.77 -3.30
CA ASP A 307 -7.83 -25.88 -3.78
C ASP A 307 -8.56 -25.60 -5.10
N ASP A 308 -8.40 -24.41 -5.69
CA ASP A 308 -9.08 -24.09 -6.95
C ASP A 308 -8.50 -24.93 -8.10
N PRO A 309 -9.32 -25.59 -8.94
CA PRO A 309 -8.86 -26.41 -10.06
C PRO A 309 -7.83 -25.71 -10.96
N VAL A 310 -7.95 -24.39 -11.12
CA VAL A 310 -7.02 -23.61 -11.94
C VAL A 310 -5.60 -23.65 -11.37
N VAL A 311 -5.41 -23.72 -10.06
CA VAL A 311 -4.06 -23.85 -9.44
C VAL A 311 -3.40 -25.16 -9.89
N PHE A 312 -4.16 -26.25 -9.96
CA PHE A 312 -3.65 -27.55 -10.40
C PHE A 312 -3.23 -27.56 -11.88
N GLU A 313 -3.76 -26.67 -12.71
CA GLU A 313 -3.27 -26.49 -14.09
C GLU A 313 -1.82 -25.96 -14.10
N TYR A 314 -1.47 -25.03 -13.19
CA TYR A 314 -0.09 -24.56 -13.04
C TYR A 314 0.82 -25.66 -12.50
N VAL A 315 0.34 -26.42 -11.50
CA VAL A 315 1.07 -27.58 -10.96
C VAL A 315 1.41 -28.56 -12.09
N HIS A 316 0.40 -28.97 -12.86
CA HIS A 316 0.59 -29.91 -13.96
C HIS A 316 1.56 -29.39 -15.03
N ALA A 317 1.45 -28.10 -15.39
CA ALA A 317 2.33 -27.49 -16.37
C ALA A 317 3.81 -27.47 -15.90
N LEU A 318 4.05 -27.18 -14.62
CA LEU A 318 5.37 -27.16 -14.00
C LEU A 318 5.95 -28.59 -13.85
N GLU A 319 5.16 -29.54 -13.37
CA GLU A 319 5.56 -30.95 -13.25
C GLU A 319 5.89 -31.58 -14.60
N LYS A 320 5.20 -31.17 -15.67
CA LYS A 320 5.51 -31.60 -17.05
C LYS A 320 6.91 -31.17 -17.51
N GLN A 321 7.49 -30.12 -16.93
CA GLN A 321 8.91 -29.75 -17.12
C GLN A 321 9.86 -30.40 -16.11
N ASN A 322 9.38 -31.42 -15.38
CA ASN A 322 10.11 -32.14 -14.36
C ASN A 322 10.54 -31.25 -13.18
N PHE A 323 9.74 -30.24 -12.81
CA PHE A 323 9.91 -29.53 -11.54
C PHE A 323 9.26 -30.30 -10.39
N GLN A 324 9.80 -30.14 -9.17
CA GLN A 324 9.16 -30.62 -7.95
C GLN A 324 8.23 -29.53 -7.44
N VAL A 325 6.92 -29.76 -7.49
CA VAL A 325 5.93 -28.72 -7.19
C VAL A 325 5.16 -29.07 -5.93
N ARG A 326 4.95 -28.09 -5.05
CA ARG A 326 3.98 -28.19 -3.96
C ARG A 326 3.09 -26.96 -3.91
N VAL A 327 1.84 -27.16 -3.54
CA VAL A 327 0.92 -26.06 -3.21
C VAL A 327 0.98 -25.85 -1.70
N ILE A 328 1.16 -24.60 -1.29
CA ILE A 328 1.15 -24.22 0.11
C ILE A 328 -0.31 -24.07 0.53
N ASP A 329 -0.76 -25.01 1.34
CA ASP A 329 -2.05 -24.91 2.00
C ASP A 329 -1.86 -24.12 3.30
N GLY A 330 -2.39 -22.88 3.34
CA GLY A 330 -2.40 -22.06 4.55
C GLY A 330 -3.44 -22.50 5.59
N GLY A 331 -4.10 -23.64 5.37
CA GLY A 331 -5.13 -24.20 6.23
C GLY A 331 -6.46 -23.48 6.12
N ASN A 332 -7.53 -24.13 6.57
CA ASN A 332 -8.92 -23.63 6.47
C ASN A 332 -9.24 -22.37 7.32
N ASN A 333 -8.24 -21.70 7.91
CA ASN A 333 -8.42 -20.50 8.73
C ASN A 333 -8.03 -19.24 7.95
N SER A 334 -8.98 -18.69 7.21
CA SER A 334 -8.79 -17.58 6.26
C SER A 334 -8.13 -16.31 6.81
N GLU A 335 -8.32 -15.95 8.09
CA GLU A 335 -7.65 -14.77 8.67
C GLU A 335 -6.16 -14.98 8.91
N ARG A 336 -5.77 -16.21 9.29
CA ARG A 336 -4.37 -16.56 9.58
C ARG A 336 -3.61 -16.88 8.30
N GLN A 337 -4.31 -17.48 7.33
CA GLN A 337 -3.80 -17.86 6.02
C GLN A 337 -3.17 -16.68 5.27
N ASP A 338 -3.87 -15.54 5.14
CA ASP A 338 -3.33 -14.40 4.38
C ASP A 338 -1.96 -13.97 4.96
N PHE A 339 -1.85 -13.84 6.29
CA PHE A 339 -0.58 -13.44 6.92
C PHE A 339 0.49 -14.54 6.84
N GLU A 340 0.12 -15.81 6.93
CA GLU A 340 1.05 -16.94 6.80
C GLU A 340 1.63 -17.03 5.39
N ASP A 341 0.83 -16.80 4.35
CA ASP A 341 1.30 -16.68 2.96
C ASP A 341 2.31 -15.52 2.83
N PHE A 342 2.08 -14.40 3.52
CA PHE A 342 3.02 -13.28 3.53
C PHE A 342 4.35 -13.67 4.16
N CYS A 343 4.30 -14.34 5.31
CA CYS A 343 5.47 -14.85 6.01
C CYS A 343 6.25 -15.87 5.17
N PHE A 344 5.55 -16.74 4.46
CA PHE A 344 6.17 -17.69 3.55
C PHE A 344 6.93 -16.96 2.43
N LEU A 345 6.32 -15.94 1.82
CA LEU A 345 6.98 -15.10 0.81
C LEU A 345 8.18 -14.33 1.37
N LEU A 346 8.11 -13.78 2.58
CA LEU A 346 9.23 -13.04 3.20
C LEU A 346 10.49 -13.90 3.36
N HIS A 347 10.31 -15.21 3.55
CA HIS A 347 11.40 -16.16 3.70
C HIS A 347 11.90 -16.75 2.38
N ALA A 348 11.23 -16.48 1.26
CA ALA A 348 11.63 -16.98 -0.03
C ALA A 348 12.94 -16.34 -0.50
N ARG A 349 13.88 -17.15 -0.99
CA ARG A 349 15.10 -16.68 -1.67
C ARG A 349 14.81 -16.25 -3.11
N LYS A 350 13.77 -16.83 -3.74
CA LYS A 350 13.34 -16.51 -5.10
C LYS A 350 11.84 -16.32 -5.11
N ILE A 351 11.37 -15.14 -5.50
CA ILE A 351 9.93 -14.80 -5.55
C ILE A 351 9.54 -14.56 -7.00
N VAL A 352 8.43 -15.15 -7.42
CA VAL A 352 7.75 -14.88 -8.68
C VAL A 352 6.31 -14.49 -8.36
N GLY A 353 5.83 -13.36 -8.88
CA GLY A 353 4.44 -12.98 -8.67
C GLY A 353 3.99 -11.79 -9.48
N ASN A 354 2.68 -11.57 -9.52
CA ASN A 354 2.10 -10.46 -10.24
C ASN A 354 2.47 -9.12 -9.57
N PHE A 355 2.97 -8.16 -10.34
CA PHE A 355 3.35 -6.81 -9.88
C PHE A 355 2.19 -6.06 -9.22
N ARG A 356 0.94 -6.39 -9.57
CA ARG A 356 -0.27 -5.81 -8.97
C ARG A 356 -0.60 -6.37 -7.60
N SER A 357 0.05 -7.45 -7.18
CA SER A 357 -0.09 -7.96 -5.83
C SER A 357 0.74 -7.12 -4.88
N THR A 358 0.08 -6.20 -4.15
CA THR A 358 0.69 -5.46 -3.03
C THR A 358 1.34 -6.40 -2.02
N PHE A 359 0.79 -7.60 -1.88
CA PHE A 359 1.33 -8.68 -1.06
C PHE A 359 2.73 -9.12 -1.49
N VAL A 360 2.87 -9.52 -2.75
CA VAL A 360 4.17 -9.93 -3.33
C VAL A 360 5.15 -8.77 -3.31
N PHE A 361 4.66 -7.58 -3.62
CA PHE A 361 5.49 -6.38 -3.64
C PHE A 361 6.13 -6.09 -2.27
N TRP A 362 5.32 -6.06 -1.20
CA TRP A 362 5.85 -5.84 0.14
C TRP A 362 6.71 -7.01 0.63
N ALA A 363 6.36 -8.25 0.33
CA ALA A 363 7.19 -9.39 0.70
C ALA A 363 8.56 -9.35 0.00
N ALA A 364 8.61 -8.93 -1.27
CA ALA A 364 9.86 -8.74 -1.99
C ALA A 364 10.72 -7.62 -1.40
N LEU A 365 10.11 -6.50 -1.00
CA LEU A 365 10.83 -5.36 -0.42
C LEU A 365 11.39 -5.62 0.98
N LEU A 366 10.61 -6.31 1.82
CA LEU A 366 10.88 -6.53 3.24
C LEU A 366 11.57 -7.87 3.52
N GLY A 367 11.48 -8.82 2.57
CA GLY A 367 11.97 -10.19 2.71
C GLY A 367 13.44 -10.35 2.37
N LYS A 368 13.84 -11.63 2.27
CA LYS A 368 15.24 -12.05 2.01
C LYS A 368 15.47 -12.54 0.57
N ALA A 369 14.63 -12.10 -0.36
CA ALA A 369 14.68 -12.58 -1.73
C ALA A 369 15.92 -12.05 -2.45
N GLU A 370 16.72 -12.98 -2.97
CA GLU A 370 17.89 -12.71 -3.81
C GLU A 370 17.54 -12.65 -5.30
N ARG A 371 16.35 -13.13 -5.65
CA ARG A 371 15.80 -13.03 -7.00
C ARG A 371 14.32 -12.74 -6.91
N ILE A 372 13.90 -11.63 -7.48
CA ILE A 372 12.52 -11.19 -7.48
C ILE A 372 12.11 -11.00 -8.92
N LEU A 373 11.07 -11.71 -9.36
CA LEU A 373 10.49 -11.58 -10.68
C LEU A 373 9.05 -11.12 -10.55
N LEU A 374 8.80 -9.84 -10.82
CA LEU A 374 7.45 -9.28 -10.85
C LEU A 374 6.95 -9.20 -12.30
N TYR A 375 5.80 -9.79 -12.59
CA TYR A 375 5.22 -9.78 -13.93
C TYR A 375 3.89 -9.04 -14.01
N THR A 376 3.51 -8.62 -15.21
CA THR A 376 2.14 -8.21 -15.54
C THR A 376 1.84 -8.59 -16.99
N ILE A 377 0.56 -8.76 -17.32
CA ILE A 377 0.12 -9.12 -18.67
C ILE A 377 -0.18 -7.87 -19.48
N LYS A 378 0.38 -7.77 -20.69
CA LYS A 378 0.14 -6.68 -21.64
C LYS A 378 -1.28 -6.80 -22.24
N SER A 379 -2.28 -6.38 -21.48
CA SER A 379 -3.67 -6.32 -21.92
C SER A 379 -4.07 -4.94 -22.44
N PRO A 380 -5.14 -4.83 -23.24
CA PRO A 380 -5.70 -3.53 -23.64
C PRO A 380 -6.04 -2.65 -22.44
N GLY A 381 -6.61 -3.23 -21.38
CA GLY A 381 -6.96 -2.48 -20.19
C GLY A 381 -5.76 -2.03 -19.37
N LEU A 382 -4.72 -2.87 -19.28
CA LEU A 382 -3.46 -2.47 -18.70
C LEU A 382 -2.88 -1.25 -19.46
N LYS A 383 -2.94 -1.23 -20.80
CA LYS A 383 -2.48 -0.10 -21.63
C LYS A 383 -3.31 1.17 -21.40
N VAL A 384 -4.63 1.05 -21.37
CA VAL A 384 -5.53 2.20 -21.14
C VAL A 384 -5.29 2.82 -19.76
N ARG A 385 -5.20 1.97 -18.74
CA ARG A 385 -5.18 2.40 -17.34
C ARG A 385 -3.80 2.76 -16.82
N PHE A 386 -2.74 2.19 -17.41
CA PHE A 386 -1.38 2.30 -16.88
C PHE A 386 -0.32 2.46 -17.97
N GLY A 387 -0.70 2.82 -19.20
CA GLY A 387 0.23 2.94 -20.33
C GLY A 387 1.49 3.75 -20.02
N PRO A 388 1.38 4.99 -19.48
CA PRO A 388 2.57 5.78 -19.12
C PRO A 388 3.37 5.13 -17.99
N PHE A 389 2.71 4.60 -16.96
CA PHE A 389 3.35 3.90 -15.85
C PHE A 389 4.16 2.69 -16.35
N ILE A 390 3.61 1.86 -17.24
CA ILE A 390 4.28 0.66 -17.76
C ILE A 390 5.47 1.03 -18.62
N LYS A 391 5.34 2.06 -19.44
CA LYS A 391 6.45 2.56 -20.23
C LYS A 391 7.59 2.98 -19.31
N THR A 392 7.29 3.70 -18.23
CA THR A 392 8.31 4.10 -17.26
C THR A 392 8.93 2.87 -16.59
N PHE A 393 8.12 2.00 -15.96
CA PHE A 393 8.59 0.93 -15.08
C PHE A 393 9.11 -0.33 -15.79
N PHE A 394 8.53 -0.74 -16.92
CA PHE A 394 8.83 -2.02 -17.57
C PHE A 394 9.74 -1.92 -18.80
N THR A 395 9.90 -0.75 -19.44
CA THR A 395 10.76 -0.62 -20.63
C THR A 395 12.20 -0.23 -20.30
N GLY A 396 12.69 -0.53 -19.09
CA GLY A 396 14.10 -0.42 -18.71
C GLY A 396 14.64 1.00 -18.45
N ASN A 397 13.81 2.05 -18.57
CA ASN A 397 14.21 3.42 -18.24
C ASN A 397 14.06 3.76 -16.76
N PHE A 398 13.33 2.95 -15.98
CA PHE A 398 13.26 3.13 -14.55
C PHE A 398 14.53 2.62 -13.87
N LYS A 399 15.49 3.52 -13.69
CA LYS A 399 16.60 3.29 -12.76
C LYS A 399 16.17 3.69 -11.37
N TRP A 400 16.21 2.74 -10.45
CA TRP A 400 16.02 3.06 -9.06
C TRP A 400 17.29 3.70 -8.49
N HIS A 401 17.34 5.03 -8.54
CA HIS A 401 18.33 5.78 -7.74
C HIS A 401 17.95 5.69 -6.26
N PHE A 402 18.35 4.61 -5.61
CA PHE A 402 18.26 4.46 -4.17
C PHE A 402 19.53 4.97 -3.49
N ASP A 403 19.45 5.12 -2.16
CA ASP A 403 20.61 4.98 -1.29
C ASP A 403 21.18 3.55 -1.36
N ASP A 404 22.31 3.29 -0.70
CA ASP A 404 23.05 2.03 -0.81
C ASP A 404 22.17 0.78 -0.57
N ASP A 405 21.21 0.87 0.37
CA ASP A 405 20.30 -0.22 0.76
C ASP A 405 19.27 -0.58 -0.32
N GLY A 406 18.85 0.37 -1.14
CA GLY A 406 17.95 0.09 -2.25
C GLY A 406 18.69 -0.28 -3.55
N ALA A 407 19.95 0.13 -3.71
CA ALA A 407 20.78 -0.34 -4.81
C ALA A 407 20.96 -1.86 -4.76
N GLU A 408 20.99 -2.45 -3.55
CA GLU A 408 20.96 -3.89 -3.35
C GLU A 408 19.64 -4.51 -3.82
N PHE A 409 18.49 -3.98 -3.40
CA PHE A 409 17.18 -4.45 -3.85
C PHE A 409 17.04 -4.44 -5.37
N GLN A 410 17.51 -3.37 -6.03
CA GLN A 410 17.46 -3.26 -7.49
C GLN A 410 18.27 -4.34 -8.20
N LYS A 411 19.39 -4.82 -7.63
CA LYS A 411 20.19 -5.91 -8.22
C LYS A 411 19.41 -7.22 -8.32
N HIS A 412 18.44 -7.42 -7.43
CA HIS A 412 17.66 -8.65 -7.31
C HIS A 412 16.31 -8.58 -8.03
N LEU A 413 15.83 -7.36 -8.35
CA LEU A 413 14.52 -7.14 -8.97
C LEU A 413 14.57 -7.18 -10.50
N GLN A 414 13.80 -8.09 -11.08
CA GLN A 414 13.44 -8.13 -12.49
C GLN A 414 11.94 -7.89 -12.64
N MET A 415 11.57 -7.00 -13.57
CA MET A 415 10.19 -6.75 -13.95
C MET A 415 9.98 -7.17 -15.41
N ILE A 416 8.97 -8.00 -15.68
CA ILE A 416 8.68 -8.50 -17.03
C ILE A 416 7.24 -8.15 -17.44
N LEU A 417 7.09 -7.62 -18.65
CA LEU A 417 5.81 -7.42 -19.31
C LEU A 417 5.56 -8.59 -20.26
N LEU A 418 4.61 -9.46 -19.92
CA LEU A 418 4.27 -10.64 -20.72
C LEU A 418 3.27 -10.26 -21.83
N PRO A 419 3.37 -10.83 -23.04
CA PRO A 419 2.33 -10.66 -24.04
C PRO A 419 1.02 -11.34 -23.59
N MET A 420 -0.13 -10.80 -24.00
CA MET A 420 -1.40 -11.52 -23.87
C MET A 420 -1.43 -12.65 -24.91
N GLU A 421 -1.65 -13.88 -24.47
CA GLU A 421 -1.89 -15.00 -25.39
C GLU A 421 -3.26 -14.82 -26.05
N VAL A 422 -3.29 -14.89 -27.37
CA VAL A 422 -4.54 -15.03 -28.12
C VAL A 422 -4.86 -16.52 -28.11
N ILE A 423 -5.76 -16.94 -27.24
CA ILE A 423 -6.34 -18.28 -27.30
C ILE A 423 -7.14 -18.30 -28.60
N GLN A 424 -6.65 -19.04 -29.60
CA GLN A 424 -7.43 -19.36 -30.80
C GLN A 424 -8.40 -20.46 -30.37
N ASP A 425 -9.64 -20.08 -30.11
CA ASP A 425 -10.75 -21.01 -29.80
C ASP A 425 -11.07 -21.93 -30.99
#